data_AF-I0BSY4-F1
#
_entry.id   AF-I0BSY4-F1
#
_cell.length_a   1.000
_cell.length_b   1.000
_cell.length_c   1.000
_cell.angle_alpha   90.00
_cell.angle_beta   90.00
_cell.angle_gamma   90.00
#
_symmetry.space_group_name_H-M   'P 1'
#
loop_
_entity.id
_entity.type
_entity.pdbx_description
1 polymer ?
#
loop_
_entity_poly.entity_id
_entity_poly.type
_entity_poly.pdbx_seq_one_letter_code
_entity_poly.pdbx_strand_id
1 'polypeptide(L)'
;MNLRLMQPHELAEAARLADSIFRDGEQSSMGEAFPDLFSPGISHSYGAFTDEGKLAAFMGLAPAVVRVGPARLRIFSMGAVCTHEEARGQGIGSRLLDLCKAHADAAGAALILISGDRSLYTRAHCYPYGRTERFALDASAADRLKRRPGTEGLRVSGLEPADLPAVHRLAEERSVAYEQSVTDLPQLLAAEAYAGCFKLVHRTLTARRGDGSLAAYAVFAVPGTAAAGPKAPFAVEWGGEPEAVALLLAEALERFGLPSLSVTAAWHERALLALLREAGLPSESGTNGGTLYLVNAQRLLEQAGPFWGETPLPPLRLGADGQYVLPGEGGAELKLSPGELVRELFDPGADGTQARSLPVPALPLPHANGLNYI
;
A
#
# COMPACT_ATOMS: atom_id res chain seq x y z
N MET A 1 -24.30 19.69 12.69
CA MET A 1 -23.28 18.85 12.01
C MET A 1 -23.88 17.51 11.59
N ASN A 2 -24.07 17.32 10.29
CA ASN A 2 -24.64 16.13 9.66
C ASN A 2 -23.52 15.25 9.08
N LEU A 3 -23.39 13.99 9.53
CA LEU A 3 -22.37 13.05 9.03
C LEU A 3 -23.05 12.03 8.12
N ARG A 4 -22.58 11.90 6.88
CA ARG A 4 -23.21 11.03 5.88
C ARG A 4 -22.27 10.63 4.76
N LEU A 5 -22.71 9.65 3.97
CA LEU A 5 -22.04 9.28 2.73
C LEU A 5 -22.02 10.48 1.77
N MET A 6 -20.87 10.68 1.13
CA MET A 6 -20.67 11.72 0.12
C MET A 6 -21.40 11.36 -1.18
N GLN A 7 -22.03 12.34 -1.78
CA GLN A 7 -22.58 12.22 -3.13
C GLN A 7 -21.50 12.56 -4.17
N PRO A 8 -21.54 11.99 -5.39
CA PRO A 8 -20.51 12.24 -6.40
C PRO A 8 -20.25 13.71 -6.71
N HIS A 9 -21.29 14.55 -6.75
CA HIS A 9 -21.16 15.98 -7.03
C HIS A 9 -20.50 16.78 -5.88
N GLU A 10 -20.41 16.22 -4.68
CA GLU A 10 -19.80 16.84 -3.49
C GLU A 10 -18.29 16.58 -3.42
N LEU A 11 -17.77 15.62 -4.19
CA LEU A 11 -16.36 15.23 -4.13
C LEU A 11 -15.41 16.33 -4.59
N ALA A 12 -15.86 17.22 -5.48
CA ALA A 12 -15.09 18.42 -5.85
C ALA A 12 -14.91 19.39 -4.66
N GLU A 13 -15.88 19.47 -3.75
CA GLU A 13 -15.72 20.24 -2.50
C GLU A 13 -14.78 19.54 -1.54
N ALA A 14 -14.85 18.21 -1.43
CA ALA A 14 -13.90 17.42 -0.65
C ALA A 14 -12.46 17.57 -1.14
N ALA A 15 -12.23 17.57 -2.45
CA ALA A 15 -10.92 17.81 -3.03
C ALA A 15 -10.39 19.19 -2.64
N ARG A 16 -11.21 20.25 -2.75
CA ARG A 16 -10.81 21.61 -2.32
C ARG A 16 -10.48 21.68 -0.82
N LEU A 17 -11.26 21.01 0.03
CA LEU A 17 -10.97 20.94 1.46
C LEU A 17 -9.65 20.22 1.73
N ALA A 18 -9.42 19.07 1.08
CA ALA A 18 -8.18 18.32 1.19
C ALA A 18 -6.97 19.12 0.68
N ASP A 19 -7.11 19.82 -0.44
CA ASP A 19 -6.07 20.69 -1.01
C ASP A 19 -5.65 21.77 -0.01
N SER A 20 -6.63 22.44 0.62
CA SER A 20 -6.36 23.50 1.60
C SER A 20 -5.58 23.03 2.84
N ILE A 21 -5.50 21.72 3.06
CA ILE A 21 -4.87 21.10 4.24
C ILE A 21 -3.57 20.39 3.87
N PHE A 22 -3.50 19.75 2.70
CA PHE A 22 -2.39 18.85 2.34
C PHE A 22 -1.50 19.34 1.21
N ARG A 23 -1.92 20.36 0.46
CA ARG A 23 -1.17 20.84 -0.71
C ARG A 23 -0.61 22.22 -0.46
N ASP A 24 0.58 22.43 -0.98
CA ASP A 24 1.06 23.76 -1.32
C ASP A 24 0.90 24.02 -2.82
N GLY A 25 1.02 25.28 -3.26
CA GLY A 25 0.79 25.68 -4.65
C GLY A 25 1.75 25.08 -5.69
N GLU A 26 2.67 24.19 -5.28
CA GLU A 26 3.61 23.49 -6.15
C GLU A 26 3.19 22.04 -6.45
N GLN A 27 2.15 21.54 -5.78
CA GLN A 27 1.63 20.18 -5.95
C GLN A 27 0.34 20.18 -6.77
N SER A 28 0.09 19.08 -7.50
CA SER A 28 -1.22 18.83 -8.11
C SER A 28 -2.31 18.71 -7.04
N SER A 29 -3.57 18.95 -7.45
CA SER A 29 -4.70 18.78 -6.54
C SER A 29 -4.77 17.34 -6.02
N MET A 30 -5.18 17.17 -4.77
CA MET A 30 -5.61 15.89 -4.19
C MET A 30 -6.66 15.22 -5.07
N GLY A 31 -7.55 15.99 -5.70
CA GLY A 31 -8.57 15.47 -6.61
C GLY A 31 -8.00 14.76 -7.84
N GLU A 32 -6.86 15.23 -8.35
CA GLU A 32 -6.16 14.64 -9.50
C GLU A 32 -5.27 13.48 -9.06
N ALA A 33 -4.58 13.62 -7.94
CA ALA A 33 -3.62 12.64 -7.45
C ALA A 33 -4.27 11.38 -6.84
N PHE A 34 -5.52 11.48 -6.36
CA PHE A 34 -6.23 10.39 -5.69
C PHE A 34 -7.61 10.16 -6.31
N PRO A 35 -7.67 9.73 -7.59
CA PRO A 35 -8.93 9.60 -8.31
C PRO A 35 -9.91 8.61 -7.65
N ASP A 36 -9.41 7.56 -7.01
CA ASP A 36 -10.24 6.57 -6.29
C ASP A 36 -11.01 7.16 -5.10
N LEU A 37 -10.59 8.32 -4.60
CA LEU A 37 -11.29 9.04 -3.53
C LEU A 37 -12.22 10.13 -4.06
N PHE A 38 -11.80 10.84 -5.10
CA PHE A 38 -12.44 12.09 -5.53
C PHE A 38 -13.20 11.98 -6.86
N SER A 39 -12.99 10.92 -7.63
CA SER A 39 -13.69 10.63 -8.89
C SER A 39 -14.01 9.12 -9.10
N PRO A 40 -14.47 8.36 -8.09
CA PRO A 40 -14.67 6.90 -8.21
C PRO A 40 -15.94 6.49 -9.00
N GLY A 41 -16.74 7.44 -9.49
CA GLY A 41 -18.09 7.18 -10.00
C GLY A 41 -19.11 6.91 -8.89
N ILE A 42 -18.85 5.90 -8.04
CA ILE A 42 -19.63 5.60 -6.83
C ILE A 42 -18.76 5.87 -5.60
N SER A 43 -19.17 6.81 -4.77
CA SER A 43 -18.43 7.17 -3.55
C SER A 43 -18.68 6.18 -2.42
N HIS A 44 -17.59 5.80 -1.74
CA HIS A 44 -17.62 5.10 -0.45
C HIS A 44 -17.21 6.01 0.73
N SER A 45 -16.84 7.25 0.42
CA SER A 45 -16.29 8.23 1.36
C SER A 45 -17.39 8.93 2.17
N TYR A 46 -17.07 9.34 3.39
CA TYR A 46 -17.99 10.04 4.28
C TYR A 46 -17.55 11.49 4.53
N GLY A 47 -18.52 12.37 4.72
CA GLY A 47 -18.31 13.78 5.03
C GLY A 47 -19.13 14.24 6.23
N ALA A 48 -18.63 15.27 6.92
CA ALA A 48 -19.37 16.00 7.93
C ALA A 48 -19.73 17.39 7.39
N PHE A 49 -21.00 17.74 7.42
CA PHE A 49 -21.54 18.97 6.86
C PHE A 49 -22.12 19.88 7.95
N THR A 50 -21.85 21.18 7.86
CA THR A 50 -22.50 22.18 8.70
C THR A 50 -24.00 22.26 8.39
N ASP A 51 -24.75 22.99 9.20
CA ASP A 51 -26.20 23.09 9.02
C ASP A 51 -26.54 23.93 7.76
N GLU A 52 -25.60 24.76 7.30
CA GLU A 52 -25.62 25.48 6.01
C GLU A 52 -25.18 24.61 4.82
N GLY A 53 -24.85 23.35 5.04
CA GLY A 53 -24.47 22.39 3.99
C GLY A 53 -23.01 22.47 3.55
N LYS A 54 -22.13 23.23 4.23
CA LYS A 54 -20.69 23.30 3.91
C LYS A 54 -19.96 22.08 4.44
N LEU A 55 -19.04 21.51 3.66
CA LEU A 55 -18.20 20.40 4.11
C LEU A 55 -17.17 20.87 5.14
N ALA A 56 -17.23 20.28 6.34
CA ALA A 56 -16.36 20.57 7.47
C ALA A 56 -15.28 19.50 7.69
N ALA A 57 -15.54 18.25 7.28
CA ALA A 57 -14.57 17.16 7.37
C ALA A 57 -14.84 16.11 6.29
N PHE A 58 -13.78 15.42 5.87
CA PHE A 58 -13.83 14.37 4.87
C PHE A 58 -12.99 13.17 5.32
N MET A 59 -13.50 11.96 5.04
CA MET A 59 -12.81 10.71 5.25
C MET A 59 -12.92 9.87 3.98
N GLY A 60 -11.83 9.85 3.22
CA GLY A 60 -11.74 9.13 1.96
C GLY A 60 -11.70 7.63 2.19
N LEU A 61 -12.50 6.88 1.43
CA LEU A 61 -12.55 5.43 1.48
C LEU A 61 -12.66 4.88 0.05
N ALA A 62 -11.73 4.02 -0.35
CA ALA A 62 -11.72 3.38 -1.67
C ALA A 62 -11.72 1.84 -1.54
N PRO A 63 -12.64 1.14 -2.23
CA PRO A 63 -12.66 -0.32 -2.20
C PRO A 63 -11.52 -0.90 -3.04
N ALA A 64 -10.98 -2.04 -2.62
CA ALA A 64 -10.02 -2.79 -3.43
C ALA A 64 -10.09 -4.29 -3.14
N VAL A 65 -9.51 -5.07 -4.05
CA VAL A 65 -9.21 -6.49 -3.80
C VAL A 65 -7.71 -6.65 -3.77
N VAL A 66 -7.18 -7.20 -2.68
CA VAL A 66 -5.78 -7.62 -2.56
C VAL A 66 -5.73 -9.12 -2.78
N ARG A 67 -5.02 -9.54 -3.81
CA ARG A 67 -4.79 -10.96 -4.10
C ARG A 67 -3.49 -11.42 -3.47
N VAL A 68 -3.55 -12.55 -2.77
CA VAL A 68 -2.43 -13.19 -2.08
C VAL A 68 -2.37 -14.66 -2.50
N GLY A 69 -1.56 -14.97 -3.51
CA GLY A 69 -1.60 -16.25 -4.20
C GLY A 69 -3.04 -16.52 -4.71
N PRO A 70 -3.67 -17.63 -4.31
CA PRO A 70 -5.06 -17.92 -4.69
C PRO A 70 -6.12 -17.18 -3.84
N ALA A 71 -5.73 -16.57 -2.72
CA ALA A 71 -6.66 -15.84 -1.86
C ALA A 71 -6.99 -14.46 -2.42
N ARG A 72 -8.22 -13.98 -2.15
CA ARG A 72 -8.70 -12.65 -2.54
C ARG A 72 -9.31 -11.96 -1.32
N LEU A 73 -8.64 -10.92 -0.86
CA LEU A 73 -9.04 -10.13 0.29
C LEU A 73 -9.79 -8.89 -0.20
N ARG A 74 -11.06 -8.76 0.17
CA ARG A 74 -11.82 -7.53 -0.02
C ARG A 74 -11.43 -6.56 1.09
N ILE A 75 -10.97 -5.38 0.71
CA ILE A 75 -10.47 -4.37 1.64
C ILE A 75 -11.01 -3.00 1.27
N PHE A 76 -10.81 -2.05 2.18
CA PHE A 76 -10.81 -0.63 1.83
C PHE A 76 -9.45 -0.02 2.12
N SER A 77 -9.07 0.97 1.33
CA SER A 77 -7.99 1.90 1.64
C SER A 77 -8.59 3.21 2.11
N MET A 78 -8.02 3.80 3.15
CA MET A 78 -8.47 5.04 3.77
C MET A 78 -7.36 6.09 3.75
N GLY A 79 -7.70 7.27 3.26
CA GLY A 79 -6.80 8.42 3.22
C GLY A 79 -7.52 9.73 2.96
N ALA A 80 -6.76 10.76 2.63
CA ALA A 80 -7.20 12.16 2.57
C ALA A 80 -8.08 12.61 3.77
N VAL A 81 -7.82 12.05 4.97
CA VAL A 81 -8.64 12.30 6.16
C VAL A 81 -8.36 13.70 6.71
N CYS A 82 -9.33 14.59 6.59
CA CYS A 82 -9.13 16.00 6.91
C CYS A 82 -10.34 16.60 7.64
N THR A 83 -10.07 17.65 8.42
CA THR A 83 -11.10 18.41 9.15
C THR A 83 -10.68 19.86 9.12
N HIS A 84 -11.60 20.71 8.67
CA HIS A 84 -11.45 22.16 8.66
C HIS A 84 -11.10 22.65 10.06
N GLU A 85 -10.22 23.67 10.17
CA GLU A 85 -9.61 24.06 11.44
C GLU A 85 -10.64 24.41 12.51
N GLU A 86 -11.67 25.16 12.10
CA GLU A 86 -12.79 25.59 12.96
C GLU A 86 -13.67 24.44 13.46
N ALA A 87 -13.63 23.28 12.81
CA ALA A 87 -14.42 22.10 13.17
C ALA A 87 -13.64 21.07 14.01
N ARG A 88 -12.35 21.32 14.30
CA ARG A 88 -11.49 20.41 15.07
C ARG A 88 -11.92 20.37 16.55
N GLY A 89 -11.53 19.29 17.24
CA GLY A 89 -11.80 19.12 18.68
C GLY A 89 -13.23 18.68 19.04
N GLN A 90 -14.12 18.52 18.06
CA GLN A 90 -15.54 18.19 18.27
C GLN A 90 -15.85 16.68 18.13
N GLY A 91 -14.83 15.82 18.08
CA GLY A 91 -15.01 14.37 17.90
C GLY A 91 -15.49 13.92 16.52
N ILE A 92 -15.52 14.82 15.53
CA ILE A 92 -16.01 14.53 14.16
C ILE A 92 -15.21 13.40 13.50
N GLY A 93 -13.87 13.44 13.59
CA GLY A 93 -13.01 12.43 13.00
C GLY A 93 -13.29 11.01 13.51
N SER A 94 -13.49 10.85 14.83
CA SER A 94 -13.84 9.55 15.43
C SER A 94 -15.19 9.04 14.91
N ARG A 95 -16.21 9.91 14.86
CA ARG A 95 -17.54 9.54 14.38
C ARG A 95 -17.55 9.16 12.89
N LEU A 96 -16.77 9.86 12.06
CA LEU A 96 -16.58 9.48 10.65
C LEU A 96 -15.86 8.14 10.52
N LEU A 97 -14.84 7.90 11.35
CA LEU A 97 -14.11 6.62 11.36
C LEU A 97 -15.04 5.46 11.70
N ASP A 98 -15.94 5.63 12.67
CA ASP A 98 -16.92 4.61 13.03
C ASP A 98 -17.90 4.33 11.88
N LEU A 99 -18.34 5.36 11.15
CA LEU A 99 -19.17 5.20 9.94
C LEU A 99 -18.42 4.45 8.83
N CYS A 100 -17.16 4.77 8.58
CA CYS A 100 -16.35 4.06 7.59
C CYS A 100 -16.11 2.60 7.97
N LYS A 101 -15.89 2.30 9.26
CA LYS A 101 -15.76 0.93 9.76
C LYS A 101 -17.04 0.13 9.57
N ALA A 102 -18.19 0.72 9.93
CA ALA A 102 -19.49 0.09 9.71
C ALA A 102 -19.78 -0.13 8.22
N HIS A 103 -19.42 0.84 7.36
CA HIS A 103 -19.54 0.71 5.92
C HIS A 103 -18.68 -0.43 5.37
N ALA A 104 -17.41 -0.51 5.78
CA ALA A 104 -16.50 -1.56 5.36
C ALA A 104 -17.00 -2.94 5.79
N ASP A 105 -17.54 -3.06 7.00
CA ASP A 105 -18.12 -4.32 7.47
C ASP A 105 -19.35 -4.73 6.67
N ALA A 106 -20.28 -3.79 6.43
CA ALA A 106 -21.49 -4.02 5.63
C ALA A 106 -21.17 -4.39 4.17
N ALA A 107 -20.10 -3.83 3.59
CA ALA A 107 -19.61 -4.17 2.26
C ALA A 107 -18.82 -5.51 2.22
N GLY A 108 -18.60 -6.15 3.37
CA GLY A 108 -17.91 -7.43 3.45
C GLY A 108 -16.39 -7.31 3.26
N ALA A 109 -15.78 -6.18 3.61
CA ALA A 109 -14.33 -6.04 3.65
C ALA A 109 -13.76 -6.74 4.90
N ALA A 110 -12.61 -7.37 4.79
CA ALA A 110 -11.89 -7.96 5.92
C ALA A 110 -11.02 -6.93 6.64
N LEU A 111 -10.52 -5.92 5.92
CA LEU A 111 -9.51 -4.97 6.39
C LEU A 111 -9.82 -3.55 5.91
N ILE A 112 -9.35 -2.56 6.68
CA ILE A 112 -9.11 -1.21 6.20
C ILE A 112 -7.61 -0.93 6.32
N LEU A 113 -6.96 -0.59 5.21
CA LEU A 113 -5.58 -0.10 5.17
C LEU A 113 -5.59 1.42 5.27
N ILE A 114 -4.74 1.99 6.12
CA ILE A 114 -4.76 3.42 6.45
C ILE A 114 -3.33 3.94 6.32
N SER A 115 -3.10 4.98 5.52
CA SER A 115 -1.75 5.55 5.33
C SER A 115 -1.19 6.26 6.57
N GLY A 116 -2.04 6.61 7.54
CA GLY A 116 -1.65 7.33 8.77
C GLY A 116 -1.52 6.44 10.02
N ASP A 117 -0.81 6.99 11.01
CA ASP A 117 -0.47 6.36 12.29
C ASP A 117 -0.77 7.27 13.52
N ARG A 118 -1.49 8.38 13.30
CA ARG A 118 -1.80 9.37 14.34
C ARG A 118 -2.76 8.83 15.40
N SER A 119 -2.90 9.60 16.49
CA SER A 119 -3.72 9.24 17.67
C SER A 119 -5.19 8.90 17.37
N LEU A 120 -5.76 9.41 16.27
CA LEU A 120 -7.08 8.99 15.79
C LEU A 120 -7.13 7.47 15.54
N TYR A 121 -6.11 6.93 14.89
CA TYR A 121 -6.06 5.53 14.46
C TYR A 121 -5.58 4.61 15.59
N THR A 122 -4.56 5.01 16.34
CA THR A 122 -4.04 4.16 17.43
C THR A 122 -5.06 3.93 18.55
N ARG A 123 -5.87 4.95 18.87
CA ARG A 123 -7.01 4.81 19.81
C ARG A 123 -8.16 4.00 19.25
N ALA A 124 -8.23 3.86 17.93
CA ALA A 124 -9.27 3.15 17.22
C ALA A 124 -8.85 1.73 16.83
N HIS A 125 -7.86 1.16 17.51
CA HIS A 125 -7.35 -0.20 17.29
C HIS A 125 -6.84 -0.43 15.86
N CYS A 126 -6.20 0.58 15.29
CA CYS A 126 -5.44 0.45 14.05
C CYS A 126 -3.97 0.21 14.43
N TYR A 127 -3.36 -0.82 13.87
CA TYR A 127 -2.04 -1.28 14.27
C TYR A 127 -1.07 -1.29 13.09
N PRO A 128 0.23 -1.03 13.31
CA PRO A 128 1.26 -1.35 12.33
C PRO A 128 1.21 -2.83 11.95
N TYR A 129 1.59 -3.16 10.73
CA TYR A 129 1.48 -4.51 10.19
C TYR A 129 2.59 -4.79 9.18
N GLY A 130 2.84 -6.07 8.94
CA GLY A 130 3.85 -6.50 7.99
C GLY A 130 5.28 -6.10 8.38
N ARG A 131 6.19 -6.47 7.50
CA ARG A 131 7.61 -6.13 7.57
C ARG A 131 8.11 -5.66 6.23
N THR A 132 8.99 -4.68 6.26
CA THR A 132 9.69 -4.17 5.10
C THR A 132 11.17 -4.06 5.40
N GLU A 133 11.97 -4.10 4.36
CA GLU A 133 13.38 -3.77 4.43
C GLU A 133 13.65 -2.64 3.46
N ARG A 134 14.20 -1.54 3.98
CA ARG A 134 14.55 -0.37 3.21
C ARG A 134 16.04 -0.36 2.96
N PHE A 135 16.41 -0.32 1.69
CA PHE A 135 17.79 -0.25 1.22
C PHE A 135 18.08 1.14 0.65
N ALA A 136 19.32 1.60 0.83
CA ALA A 136 19.84 2.75 0.10
C ALA A 136 20.78 2.26 -1.01
N LEU A 137 20.34 2.40 -2.26
CA LEU A 137 21.13 2.06 -3.44
C LEU A 137 22.01 3.25 -3.81
N ASP A 138 23.30 3.02 -4.00
CA ASP A 138 24.30 3.98 -4.48
C ASP A 138 24.93 3.50 -5.80
N ALA A 139 25.83 4.31 -6.38
CA ALA A 139 26.49 3.96 -7.64
C ALA A 139 27.31 2.66 -7.56
N SER A 140 27.97 2.40 -6.42
CA SER A 140 28.81 1.21 -6.22
C SER A 140 27.97 -0.08 -6.18
N ALA A 141 26.83 -0.02 -5.50
CA ALA A 141 25.87 -1.11 -5.44
C ALA A 141 25.14 -1.30 -6.78
N ALA A 142 24.78 -0.22 -7.48
CA ALA A 142 24.19 -0.27 -8.82
C ALA A 142 25.11 -1.01 -9.80
N ASP A 143 26.41 -0.70 -9.80
CA ASP A 143 27.42 -1.39 -10.59
C ASP A 143 27.48 -2.90 -10.32
N ARG A 144 27.32 -3.32 -9.06
CA ARG A 144 27.27 -4.75 -8.70
C ARG A 144 26.00 -5.41 -9.23
N LEU A 145 24.85 -4.75 -9.12
CA LEU A 145 23.57 -5.25 -9.62
C LEU A 145 23.56 -5.39 -11.16
N LYS A 146 24.14 -4.42 -11.89
CA LYS A 146 24.24 -4.48 -13.36
C LYS A 146 25.07 -5.68 -13.85
N ARG A 147 26.12 -6.07 -13.12
CA ARG A 147 27.03 -7.18 -13.48
C ARG A 147 26.53 -8.57 -13.07
N ARG A 148 25.32 -8.70 -12.52
CA ARG A 148 24.79 -10.00 -12.10
C ARG A 148 24.41 -10.86 -13.30
N PRO A 149 24.54 -12.20 -13.19
CA PRO A 149 23.99 -13.11 -14.19
C PRO A 149 22.48 -12.93 -14.34
N GLY A 150 21.95 -13.13 -15.54
CA GLY A 150 20.53 -12.99 -15.87
C GLY A 150 20.15 -11.61 -16.40
N THR A 151 21.08 -10.65 -16.41
CA THR A 151 20.86 -9.31 -17.00
C THR A 151 21.35 -9.23 -18.45
N GLU A 152 22.06 -10.24 -18.94
CA GLU A 152 22.68 -10.24 -20.26
C GLU A 152 21.63 -10.15 -21.38
N GLY A 153 21.82 -9.20 -22.30
CA GLY A 153 20.91 -9.00 -23.43
C GLY A 153 19.58 -8.32 -23.08
N LEU A 154 19.37 -7.89 -21.83
CA LEU A 154 18.26 -7.01 -21.48
C LEU A 154 18.53 -5.59 -21.98
N ARG A 155 17.54 -4.99 -22.64
CA ARG A 155 17.54 -3.58 -23.04
C ARG A 155 16.60 -2.80 -22.15
N VAL A 156 17.09 -1.71 -21.55
CA VAL A 156 16.32 -0.84 -20.67
C VAL A 156 15.87 0.42 -21.42
N SER A 157 14.59 0.76 -21.30
CA SER A 157 13.96 1.93 -21.91
C SER A 157 12.94 2.57 -20.95
N GLY A 158 12.43 3.75 -21.31
CA GLY A 158 11.24 4.29 -20.65
C GLY A 158 9.99 3.51 -21.05
N LEU A 159 8.92 3.65 -20.26
CA LEU A 159 7.60 3.13 -20.60
C LEU A 159 7.03 3.84 -21.83
N GLU A 160 6.56 3.07 -22.80
CA GLU A 160 5.76 3.56 -23.93
C GLU A 160 4.29 3.11 -23.80
N PRO A 161 3.31 3.82 -24.39
CA PRO A 161 1.90 3.41 -24.32
C PRO A 161 1.63 1.97 -24.82
N ALA A 162 2.40 1.50 -25.80
CA ALA A 162 2.31 0.14 -26.33
C ALA A 162 2.70 -0.94 -25.30
N ASP A 163 3.32 -0.54 -24.18
CA ASP A 163 3.84 -1.45 -23.17
C ASP A 163 2.80 -1.81 -22.13
N LEU A 164 1.76 -0.99 -21.98
CA LEU A 164 0.76 -1.11 -20.92
C LEU A 164 0.15 -2.52 -20.82
N PRO A 165 -0.20 -3.22 -21.91
CA PRO A 165 -0.68 -4.60 -21.80
C PRO A 165 0.36 -5.56 -21.20
N ALA A 166 1.64 -5.39 -21.54
CA ALA A 166 2.71 -6.23 -21.01
C ALA A 166 3.05 -5.89 -19.55
N VAL A 167 3.04 -4.60 -19.19
CA VAL A 167 3.23 -4.14 -17.81
C VAL A 167 2.09 -4.63 -16.92
N HIS A 168 0.84 -4.54 -17.38
CA HIS A 168 -0.32 -5.06 -16.67
C HIS A 168 -0.20 -6.56 -16.40
N ARG A 169 0.18 -7.37 -17.41
CA ARG A 169 0.46 -8.79 -17.21
C ARG A 169 1.53 -9.03 -16.13
N LEU A 170 2.65 -8.30 -16.16
CA LEU A 170 3.71 -8.44 -15.15
C LEU A 170 3.22 -8.02 -13.75
N ALA A 171 2.33 -7.04 -13.65
CA ALA A 171 1.71 -6.65 -12.38
C ALA A 171 0.77 -7.75 -11.85
N GLU A 172 -0.01 -8.39 -12.73
CA GLU A 172 -0.91 -9.50 -12.39
C GLU A 172 -0.16 -10.77 -11.96
N GLU A 173 1.04 -11.01 -12.48
CA GLU A 173 1.90 -12.16 -12.13
C GLU A 173 2.49 -12.07 -10.71
N ARG A 174 2.45 -10.89 -10.07
CA ARG A 174 2.92 -10.71 -8.69
C ARG A 174 2.08 -11.53 -7.72
N SER A 175 2.72 -12.36 -6.89
CA SER A 175 2.02 -13.22 -5.93
C SER A 175 1.21 -12.45 -4.87
N VAL A 176 1.57 -11.20 -4.59
CA VAL A 176 0.90 -10.32 -3.63
C VAL A 176 0.73 -8.95 -4.28
N ALA A 177 -0.50 -8.59 -4.63
CA ALA A 177 -0.78 -7.33 -5.33
C ALA A 177 -2.25 -6.93 -5.19
N TYR A 178 -2.52 -5.65 -5.44
CA TYR A 178 -3.88 -5.18 -5.72
C TYR A 178 -4.32 -5.74 -7.07
N GLU A 179 -5.58 -6.17 -7.17
CA GLU A 179 -6.20 -6.44 -8.46
C GLU A 179 -6.44 -5.12 -9.18
N GLN A 180 -5.88 -5.01 -10.38
CA GLN A 180 -5.95 -3.82 -11.21
C GLN A 180 -6.44 -4.21 -12.60
N SER A 181 -7.36 -3.44 -13.13
CA SER A 181 -7.75 -3.56 -14.53
C SER A 181 -6.68 -2.99 -15.45
N VAL A 182 -6.80 -3.28 -16.75
CA VAL A 182 -5.97 -2.69 -17.80
C VAL A 182 -6.10 -1.16 -17.89
N THR A 183 -7.18 -0.58 -17.34
CA THR A 183 -7.39 0.87 -17.28
C THR A 183 -6.94 1.50 -15.96
N ASP A 184 -6.95 0.74 -14.86
CA ASP A 184 -6.57 1.26 -13.54
C ASP A 184 -5.07 1.55 -13.50
N LEU A 185 -4.25 0.63 -13.99
CA LEU A 185 -2.79 0.76 -13.97
C LEU A 185 -2.28 2.04 -14.64
N PRO A 186 -2.64 2.39 -15.89
CA PRO A 186 -2.20 3.65 -16.49
C PRO A 186 -2.73 4.88 -15.75
N GLN A 187 -3.92 4.81 -15.17
CA GLN A 187 -4.46 5.90 -14.34
C GLN A 187 -3.62 6.11 -13.07
N LEU A 188 -3.25 5.04 -12.37
CA LEU A 188 -2.41 5.11 -11.17
C LEU A 188 -0.98 5.56 -11.48
N LEU A 189 -0.42 5.13 -12.62
CA LEU A 189 0.87 5.61 -13.10
C LEU A 189 0.85 7.13 -13.33
N ALA A 190 -0.21 7.64 -13.95
CA ALA A 190 -0.38 9.06 -14.26
C ALA A 190 -0.78 9.93 -13.05
N ALA A 191 -1.45 9.36 -12.06
CA ALA A 191 -1.90 10.10 -10.87
C ALA A 191 -0.76 10.48 -9.93
N GLU A 192 0.35 9.73 -9.95
CA GLU A 192 1.56 10.01 -9.17
C GLU A 192 1.32 10.14 -7.66
N ALA A 193 0.28 9.50 -7.13
CA ALA A 193 -0.29 9.73 -5.79
C ALA A 193 0.77 9.94 -4.69
N TYR A 194 1.57 8.91 -4.40
CA TYR A 194 2.57 8.95 -3.33
C TYR A 194 3.77 9.85 -3.67
N ALA A 195 4.22 9.87 -4.93
CA ALA A 195 5.34 10.72 -5.36
C ALA A 195 4.99 12.21 -5.24
N GLY A 196 3.78 12.58 -5.67
CA GLY A 196 3.26 13.94 -5.62
C GLY A 196 3.13 14.48 -4.20
N CYS A 197 2.93 13.64 -3.18
CA CYS A 197 3.01 14.06 -1.76
C CYS A 197 4.38 14.66 -1.38
N PHE A 198 5.43 14.36 -2.14
CA PHE A 198 6.79 14.83 -1.89
C PHE A 198 7.38 15.68 -3.02
N LYS A 199 6.54 16.19 -3.93
CA LYS A 199 6.97 16.97 -5.12
C LYS A 199 7.93 16.19 -6.01
N LEU A 200 7.77 14.87 -6.04
CA LEU A 200 8.43 13.97 -6.99
C LEU A 200 7.42 13.58 -8.07
N VAL A 201 7.93 13.13 -9.21
CA VAL A 201 7.13 12.65 -10.34
C VAL A 201 7.42 11.18 -10.60
N HIS A 202 6.47 10.48 -11.21
CA HIS A 202 6.69 9.10 -11.63
C HIS A 202 7.54 9.06 -12.90
N ARG A 203 8.51 8.15 -12.91
CA ARG A 203 9.18 7.69 -14.12
C ARG A 203 9.19 6.17 -14.11
N THR A 204 8.85 5.56 -15.24
CA THR A 204 8.80 4.11 -15.35
C THR A 204 9.85 3.64 -16.34
N LEU A 205 10.66 2.68 -15.91
CA LEU A 205 11.59 1.97 -16.77
C LEU A 205 11.08 0.57 -17.05
N THR A 206 11.40 0.06 -18.22
CA THR A 206 11.07 -1.27 -18.69
C THR A 206 12.34 -2.01 -19.13
N ALA A 207 12.39 -3.32 -18.87
CA ALA A 207 13.47 -4.20 -19.33
C ALA A 207 12.91 -5.18 -20.37
N ARG A 208 13.53 -5.22 -21.56
CA ARG A 208 13.14 -6.10 -22.66
C ARG A 208 14.22 -7.09 -23.03
N ARG A 209 13.80 -8.28 -23.43
CA ARG A 209 14.69 -9.28 -24.03
C ARG A 209 14.99 -8.95 -25.49
N GLY A 210 15.95 -9.69 -26.05
CA GLY A 210 16.32 -9.57 -27.47
C GLY A 210 15.16 -9.79 -28.43
N ASP A 211 14.19 -10.64 -28.06
CA ASP A 211 12.96 -10.94 -28.81
C ASP A 211 11.85 -9.88 -28.67
N GLY A 212 12.07 -8.83 -27.86
CA GLY A 212 11.13 -7.74 -27.64
C GLY A 212 10.15 -7.94 -26.47
N SER A 213 10.10 -9.13 -25.88
CA SER A 213 9.25 -9.42 -24.71
C SER A 213 9.70 -8.61 -23.48
N LEU A 214 8.72 -8.17 -22.68
CA LEU A 214 8.97 -7.42 -21.44
C LEU A 214 9.29 -8.40 -20.31
N ALA A 215 10.48 -8.27 -19.71
CA ALA A 215 10.94 -9.09 -18.60
C ALA A 215 10.63 -8.45 -17.23
N ALA A 216 10.66 -7.12 -17.15
CA ALA A 216 10.32 -6.37 -15.93
C ALA A 216 9.89 -4.94 -16.22
N TYR A 217 9.22 -4.34 -15.23
CA TYR A 217 9.02 -2.90 -15.12
C TYR A 217 9.34 -2.43 -13.70
N ALA A 218 9.69 -1.15 -13.56
CA ALA A 218 9.83 -0.48 -12.28
C ALA A 218 9.42 0.98 -12.39
N VAL A 219 8.64 1.45 -11.42
CA VAL A 219 8.17 2.81 -11.26
C VAL A 219 8.98 3.48 -10.17
N PHE A 220 9.42 4.71 -10.44
CA PHE A 220 10.29 5.48 -9.57
C PHE A 220 9.66 6.85 -9.29
N ALA A 221 9.77 7.32 -8.06
CA ALA A 221 9.52 8.70 -7.68
C ALA A 221 10.85 9.45 -7.72
N VAL A 222 11.00 10.37 -8.67
CA VAL A 222 12.24 11.11 -8.92
C VAL A 222 11.98 12.62 -9.02
N PRO A 223 13.01 13.47 -8.88
CA PRO A 223 12.85 14.91 -9.04
C PRO A 223 12.27 15.25 -10.42
N GLY A 224 11.22 16.06 -10.42
CA GLY A 224 10.65 16.64 -11.64
C GLY A 224 11.40 17.91 -12.06
N THR A 225 10.68 18.79 -12.77
CA THR A 225 11.17 20.13 -13.13
C THR A 225 10.93 21.17 -12.05
N ALA A 226 10.03 20.89 -11.09
CA ALA A 226 9.77 21.72 -9.92
C ALA A 226 10.92 21.60 -8.90
N ALA A 227 10.95 22.51 -7.93
CA ALA A 227 11.88 22.41 -6.80
C ALA A 227 11.65 21.05 -6.10
N ALA A 228 12.68 20.20 -6.10
CA ALA A 228 12.59 18.90 -5.48
C ALA A 228 12.24 19.06 -3.99
N GLY A 229 11.23 18.34 -3.54
CA GLY A 229 10.90 18.27 -2.13
C GLY A 229 12.04 17.64 -1.31
N PRO A 230 11.96 17.67 0.03
CA PRO A 230 13.04 17.21 0.90
C PRO A 230 13.25 15.69 0.89
N LYS A 231 12.37 14.92 0.24
CA LYS A 231 12.43 13.46 0.26
C LYS A 231 13.35 12.94 -0.84
N ALA A 232 14.25 12.03 -0.47
CA ALA A 232 15.11 11.35 -1.41
C ALA A 232 14.28 10.54 -2.44
N PRO A 233 14.77 10.38 -3.68
CA PRO A 233 14.15 9.55 -4.70
C PRO A 233 13.95 8.11 -4.22
N PHE A 234 12.88 7.45 -4.67
CA PHE A 234 12.57 6.08 -4.25
C PHE A 234 11.89 5.24 -5.32
N ALA A 235 12.04 3.92 -5.25
CA ALA A 235 11.26 2.98 -6.05
C ALA A 235 9.84 2.87 -5.47
N VAL A 236 8.83 2.96 -6.33
CA VAL A 236 7.39 2.97 -5.97
C VAL A 236 6.81 1.57 -6.08
N GLU A 237 6.97 0.94 -7.24
CA GLU A 237 6.43 -0.38 -7.52
C GLU A 237 7.20 -1.04 -8.68
N TRP A 238 7.20 -2.36 -8.74
CA TRP A 238 7.84 -3.13 -9.79
C TRP A 238 7.14 -4.48 -9.97
N GLY A 239 7.45 -5.13 -11.09
CA GLY A 239 6.98 -6.48 -11.40
C GLY A 239 7.82 -7.13 -12.49
N GLY A 240 7.75 -8.46 -12.56
CA GLY A 240 8.55 -9.29 -13.45
C GLY A 240 9.73 -9.95 -12.76
N GLU A 241 10.75 -10.30 -13.55
CA GLU A 241 11.86 -11.13 -13.09
C GLU A 241 12.78 -10.38 -12.11
N PRO A 242 13.17 -10.99 -10.98
CA PRO A 242 13.95 -10.31 -9.93
C PRO A 242 15.26 -9.68 -10.43
N GLU A 243 16.01 -10.37 -11.29
CA GLU A 243 17.27 -9.91 -11.87
C GLU A 243 17.04 -8.71 -12.80
N ALA A 244 15.97 -8.75 -13.60
CA ALA A 244 15.59 -7.65 -14.47
C ALA A 244 15.10 -6.44 -13.66
N VAL A 245 14.34 -6.64 -12.58
CA VAL A 245 13.96 -5.57 -11.64
C VAL A 245 15.20 -4.95 -11.00
N ALA A 246 16.14 -5.76 -10.51
CA ALA A 246 17.38 -5.27 -9.93
C ALA A 246 18.22 -4.45 -10.92
N LEU A 247 18.26 -4.85 -12.20
CA LEU A 247 18.85 -4.05 -13.27
C LEU A 247 18.15 -2.70 -13.42
N LEU A 248 16.81 -2.66 -13.43
CA LEU A 248 16.04 -1.41 -13.54
C LEU A 248 16.32 -0.46 -12.37
N LEU A 249 16.39 -0.99 -11.14
CA LEU A 249 16.75 -0.20 -9.95
C LEU A 249 18.14 0.43 -10.10
N ALA A 250 19.12 -0.34 -10.62
CA ALA A 250 20.48 0.15 -10.84
C ALA A 250 20.57 1.18 -11.97
N GLU A 251 19.84 0.98 -13.07
CA GLU A 251 19.77 1.92 -14.20
C GLU A 251 19.12 3.26 -13.84
N ALA A 252 18.21 3.28 -12.87
CA ALA A 252 17.52 4.50 -12.45
C ALA A 252 18.48 5.58 -11.92
N LEU A 253 19.57 5.20 -11.22
CA LEU A 253 20.56 6.17 -10.73
C LEU A 253 21.20 6.95 -11.88
N GLU A 254 21.65 6.24 -12.91
CA GLU A 254 22.32 6.85 -14.06
C GLU A 254 21.34 7.63 -14.93
N ARG A 255 20.20 7.02 -15.27
CA ARG A 255 19.21 7.62 -16.18
C ARG A 255 18.55 8.87 -15.63
N PHE A 256 18.40 8.95 -14.31
CA PHE A 256 17.77 10.08 -13.65
C PHE A 256 18.78 10.96 -12.90
N GLY A 257 20.08 10.67 -13.00
CA GLY A 257 21.15 11.46 -12.37
C GLY A 257 21.06 11.50 -10.84
N LEU A 258 20.68 10.39 -10.21
CA LEU A 258 20.41 10.33 -8.77
C LEU A 258 21.67 9.93 -8.00
N PRO A 259 22.00 10.62 -6.90
CA PRO A 259 23.12 10.22 -6.03
C PRO A 259 22.80 8.93 -5.27
N SER A 260 21.52 8.69 -4.97
CA SER A 260 21.04 7.49 -4.29
C SER A 260 19.56 7.27 -4.58
N LEU A 261 19.12 6.02 -4.47
CA LEU A 261 17.72 5.60 -4.58
C LEU A 261 17.31 4.77 -3.36
N SER A 262 16.24 5.16 -2.69
CA SER A 262 15.65 4.37 -1.61
C SER A 262 14.75 3.26 -2.19
N VAL A 263 14.97 2.02 -1.78
CA VAL A 263 14.18 0.85 -2.23
C VAL A 263 13.59 0.17 -1.01
N THR A 264 12.27 0.15 -0.87
CA THR A 264 11.58 -0.48 0.28
C THR A 264 10.81 -1.70 -0.20
N ALA A 265 11.32 -2.89 0.09
CA ALA A 265 10.69 -4.14 -0.32
C ALA A 265 9.99 -4.82 0.86
N ALA A 266 8.82 -5.41 0.60
CA ALA A 266 8.10 -6.18 1.61
C ALA A 266 8.77 -7.55 1.85
N TRP A 267 8.64 -8.09 3.06
CA TRP A 267 9.33 -9.32 3.49
C TRP A 267 9.10 -10.56 2.58
N HIS A 268 7.98 -10.59 1.86
CA HIS A 268 7.63 -11.70 0.98
C HIS A 268 8.33 -11.63 -0.39
N GLU A 269 8.98 -10.52 -0.73
CA GLU A 269 9.74 -10.32 -1.96
C GLU A 269 11.14 -10.96 -1.88
N ARG A 270 11.18 -12.25 -1.51
CA ARG A 270 12.40 -12.96 -1.11
C ARG A 270 13.51 -12.91 -2.15
N ALA A 271 13.17 -13.06 -3.43
CA ALA A 271 14.15 -13.06 -4.51
C ALA A 271 14.82 -11.69 -4.69
N LEU A 272 14.03 -10.61 -4.74
CA LEU A 272 14.58 -9.25 -4.82
C LEU A 272 15.38 -8.90 -3.56
N LEU A 273 14.87 -9.23 -2.38
CA LEU A 273 15.58 -9.01 -1.11
C LEU A 273 16.94 -9.73 -1.10
N ALA A 274 17.02 -10.96 -1.60
CA ALA A 274 18.28 -11.69 -1.71
C ALA A 274 19.27 -10.95 -2.63
N LEU A 275 18.82 -10.51 -3.80
CA LEU A 275 19.66 -9.76 -4.75
C LEU A 275 20.21 -8.45 -4.14
N LEU A 276 19.37 -7.70 -3.41
CA LEU A 276 19.78 -6.46 -2.75
C LEU A 276 20.76 -6.71 -1.60
N ARG A 277 20.54 -7.74 -0.78
CA ARG A 277 21.45 -8.10 0.33
C ARG A 277 22.81 -8.61 -0.19
N GLU A 278 22.81 -9.45 -1.22
CA GLU A 278 24.04 -9.96 -1.84
C GLU A 278 24.85 -8.86 -2.54
N ALA A 279 24.18 -7.81 -3.03
CA ALA A 279 24.84 -6.61 -3.50
C ALA A 279 25.40 -5.74 -2.36
N GLY A 280 25.27 -6.16 -1.10
CA GLY A 280 25.88 -5.50 0.06
C GLY A 280 25.30 -4.12 0.37
N LEU A 281 24.03 -3.88 0.00
CA LEU A 281 23.37 -2.62 0.33
C LEU A 281 23.11 -2.54 1.85
N PRO A 282 23.36 -1.40 2.50
CA PRO A 282 22.91 -1.18 3.86
C PRO A 282 21.38 -1.19 3.88
N SER A 283 20.81 -1.80 4.92
CA SER A 283 19.37 -1.91 5.06
C SER A 283 18.88 -1.63 6.47
N GLU A 284 17.63 -1.16 6.54
CA GLU A 284 16.91 -0.92 7.78
C GLU A 284 15.60 -1.71 7.75
N SER A 285 15.34 -2.44 8.83
CA SER A 285 14.06 -3.12 9.02
C SER A 285 12.98 -2.13 9.46
N GLY A 286 11.76 -2.32 8.96
CA GLY A 286 10.59 -1.54 9.32
C GLY A 286 9.30 -2.33 9.20
N THR A 287 8.19 -1.65 9.44
CA THR A 287 6.84 -2.16 9.17
C THR A 287 6.32 -1.57 7.88
N ASN A 288 5.22 -2.11 7.35
CA ASN A 288 4.58 -1.53 6.19
C ASN A 288 4.11 -0.09 6.48
N GLY A 289 3.90 0.70 5.43
CA GLY A 289 3.43 2.08 5.57
C GLY A 289 2.05 2.13 6.25
N GLY A 290 1.91 3.01 7.25
CA GLY A 290 0.65 3.29 7.92
C GLY A 290 0.19 2.23 8.92
N THR A 291 -1.12 2.06 9.04
CA THR A 291 -1.77 1.14 9.97
C THR A 291 -2.89 0.34 9.30
N LEU A 292 -3.32 -0.73 9.96
CA LEU A 292 -4.41 -1.59 9.51
C LEU A 292 -5.47 -1.69 10.61
N TYR A 293 -6.74 -1.61 10.21
CA TYR A 293 -7.88 -1.98 11.05
C TYR A 293 -8.46 -3.32 10.58
N LEU A 294 -8.55 -4.28 11.51
CA LEU A 294 -9.18 -5.58 11.27
C LEU A 294 -10.71 -5.41 11.39
N VAL A 295 -11.38 -5.33 10.25
CA VAL A 295 -12.84 -5.11 10.19
C VAL A 295 -13.57 -6.33 10.74
N ASN A 296 -13.20 -7.51 10.27
CA ASN A 296 -13.81 -8.76 10.68
C ASN A 296 -12.79 -9.91 10.58
N ALA A 297 -12.36 -10.42 11.73
CA ALA A 297 -11.34 -11.45 11.81
C ALA A 297 -11.77 -12.77 11.18
N GLN A 298 -13.01 -13.21 11.43
CA GLN A 298 -13.54 -14.45 10.86
C GLN A 298 -13.62 -14.37 9.33
N ARG A 299 -14.10 -13.23 8.81
CA ARG A 299 -14.13 -12.96 7.37
C ARG A 299 -12.74 -12.94 6.76
N LEU A 300 -11.75 -12.38 7.46
CA LEU A 300 -10.35 -12.45 7.02
C LEU A 300 -9.90 -13.91 6.89
N LEU A 301 -10.19 -14.75 7.89
CA LEU A 301 -9.81 -16.17 7.83
C LEU A 301 -10.44 -16.89 6.63
N GLU A 302 -11.71 -16.63 6.37
CA GLU A 302 -12.42 -17.21 5.23
C GLU A 302 -11.83 -16.75 3.88
N GLN A 303 -11.54 -15.46 3.74
CA GLN A 303 -10.97 -14.89 2.52
C GLN A 303 -9.50 -15.30 2.31
N ALA A 304 -8.74 -15.44 3.39
CA ALA A 304 -7.34 -15.87 3.37
C ALA A 304 -7.17 -17.39 3.34
N GLY A 305 -8.21 -18.17 3.62
CA GLY A 305 -8.20 -19.63 3.64
C GLY A 305 -7.49 -20.27 2.43
N PRO A 306 -7.77 -19.84 1.18
CA PRO A 306 -7.07 -20.37 0.00
C PRO A 306 -5.55 -20.22 0.04
N PHE A 307 -5.01 -19.19 0.69
CA PHE A 307 -3.56 -18.99 0.85
C PHE A 307 -2.94 -20.00 1.81
N TRP A 308 -3.65 -20.37 2.88
CA TRP A 308 -3.19 -21.38 3.84
C TRP A 308 -3.48 -22.82 3.42
N GLY A 309 -4.35 -23.03 2.43
CA GLY A 309 -4.64 -24.33 1.86
C GLY A 309 -5.27 -25.29 2.87
N GLU A 310 -4.67 -26.47 3.04
CA GLU A 310 -5.19 -27.54 3.92
C GLU A 310 -5.01 -27.26 5.42
N THR A 311 -4.29 -26.20 5.79
CA THR A 311 -4.05 -25.80 7.19
C THR A 311 -4.72 -24.47 7.50
N PRO A 312 -6.05 -24.32 7.36
CA PRO A 312 -6.72 -23.06 7.70
C PRO A 312 -6.68 -22.84 9.21
N LEU A 313 -6.70 -21.57 9.63
CA LEU A 313 -6.90 -21.24 11.03
C LEU A 313 -8.28 -21.71 11.50
N PRO A 314 -8.38 -22.24 12.73
CA PRO A 314 -9.68 -22.51 13.33
C PRO A 314 -10.48 -21.20 13.50
N PRO A 315 -11.82 -21.29 13.60
CA PRO A 315 -12.66 -20.12 13.82
C PRO A 315 -12.21 -19.31 15.05
N LEU A 316 -12.16 -17.99 14.88
CA LEU A 316 -11.82 -17.05 15.95
C LEU A 316 -13.11 -16.60 16.64
N ARG A 317 -13.10 -16.54 17.97
CA ARG A 317 -14.20 -15.97 18.74
C ARG A 317 -13.76 -14.70 19.44
N LEU A 318 -14.52 -13.62 19.30
CA LEU A 318 -14.31 -12.41 20.09
C LEU A 318 -14.92 -12.61 21.49
N GLY A 319 -14.07 -12.58 22.51
CA GLY A 319 -14.45 -12.62 23.92
C GLY A 319 -15.12 -11.32 24.38
N ALA A 320 -15.85 -11.39 25.50
CA ALA A 320 -16.49 -10.22 26.11
C ALA A 320 -15.48 -9.18 26.62
N ASP A 321 -14.24 -9.60 26.84
CA ASP A 321 -13.07 -8.79 27.20
C ASP A 321 -12.39 -8.15 25.98
N GLY A 322 -12.94 -8.36 24.77
CA GLY A 322 -12.37 -7.84 23.52
C GLY A 322 -11.15 -8.61 23.02
N GLN A 323 -10.80 -9.74 23.64
CA GLN A 323 -9.72 -10.62 23.18
C GLN A 323 -10.24 -11.64 22.16
N TYR A 324 -9.39 -11.99 21.20
CA TYR A 324 -9.65 -13.09 20.28
C TYR A 324 -9.22 -14.40 20.91
N VAL A 325 -10.12 -15.39 20.90
CA VAL A 325 -9.91 -16.72 21.43
C VAL A 325 -9.89 -17.72 20.29
N LEU A 326 -8.88 -18.59 20.28
CA LEU A 326 -8.77 -19.70 19.34
C LEU A 326 -8.33 -21.00 20.04
N PRO A 327 -8.69 -22.17 19.50
CA PRO A 327 -8.14 -23.44 19.96
C PRO A 327 -6.62 -23.46 19.81
N GLY A 328 -5.92 -23.72 20.91
CA GLY A 328 -4.48 -23.96 20.97
C GLY A 328 -4.14 -25.45 21.01
N GLU A 329 -2.85 -25.75 21.10
CA GLU A 329 -2.36 -27.12 21.20
C GLU A 329 -2.85 -27.82 22.48
N GLY A 330 -3.18 -29.11 22.38
CA GLY A 330 -3.59 -29.91 23.54
C GLY A 330 -4.95 -29.53 24.16
N GLY A 331 -5.77 -28.73 23.48
CA GLY A 331 -7.09 -28.30 23.95
C GLY A 331 -7.06 -27.07 24.86
N ALA A 332 -5.91 -26.42 25.04
CA ALA A 332 -5.83 -25.11 25.69
C ALA A 332 -6.40 -24.01 24.78
N GLU A 333 -6.96 -22.95 25.36
CA GLU A 333 -7.37 -21.76 24.60
C GLU A 333 -6.20 -20.78 24.49
N LEU A 334 -5.88 -20.33 23.28
CA LEU A 334 -4.99 -19.20 23.05
C LEU A 334 -5.82 -17.92 22.99
N LYS A 335 -5.42 -16.91 23.77
CA LYS A 335 -6.04 -15.59 23.80
C LYS A 335 -5.08 -14.54 23.28
N LEU A 336 -5.54 -13.72 22.34
CA LEU A 336 -4.76 -12.65 21.72
C LEU A 336 -5.55 -11.34 21.80
N SER A 337 -4.90 -10.25 22.21
CA SER A 337 -5.43 -8.91 21.99
C SER A 337 -5.55 -8.61 20.48
N PRO A 338 -6.34 -7.61 20.06
CA PRO A 338 -6.43 -7.21 18.65
C PRO A 338 -5.06 -6.88 18.03
N GLY A 339 -4.17 -6.21 18.77
CA GLY A 339 -2.84 -5.88 18.28
C GLY A 339 -1.93 -7.11 18.15
N GLU A 340 -2.00 -8.04 19.11
CA GLU A 340 -1.27 -9.32 19.01
C GLU A 340 -1.78 -10.14 17.83
N LEU A 341 -3.09 -10.22 17.62
CA LEU A 341 -3.65 -10.92 16.46
C LEU A 341 -3.17 -10.32 15.14
N VAL A 342 -3.19 -8.98 14.98
CA VAL A 342 -2.66 -8.33 13.77
C VAL A 342 -1.18 -8.65 13.57
N ARG A 343 -0.37 -8.59 14.64
CA ARG A 343 1.05 -8.95 14.55
C ARG A 343 1.21 -10.40 14.13
N GLU A 344 0.55 -11.35 14.80
CA GLU A 344 0.66 -12.77 14.46
C GLU A 344 0.16 -13.07 13.04
N LEU A 345 -0.86 -12.38 12.53
CA LEU A 345 -1.39 -12.62 11.20
C LEU A 345 -0.52 -12.05 10.08
N PHE A 346 0.13 -10.90 10.27
CA PHE A 346 0.77 -10.16 9.18
C PHE A 346 2.29 -9.99 9.32
N ASP A 347 2.86 -10.17 10.52
CA ASP A 347 4.31 -10.16 10.74
C ASP A 347 4.86 -11.60 10.64
N PRO A 348 5.82 -11.89 9.74
CA PRO A 348 6.44 -13.20 9.65
C PRO A 348 7.31 -13.56 10.87
N GLY A 349 7.53 -12.63 11.81
CA GLY A 349 8.45 -12.78 12.94
C GLY A 349 9.89 -12.46 12.54
N ALA A 350 10.75 -12.17 13.52
CA ALA A 350 12.18 -11.97 13.27
C ALA A 350 12.87 -13.31 12.97
N ASP A 351 13.38 -13.45 11.74
CA ASP A 351 14.32 -14.48 11.28
C ASP A 351 13.99 -15.95 11.63
N GLY A 352 12.71 -16.28 11.79
CA GLY A 352 12.27 -17.64 12.13
C GLY A 352 12.67 -18.11 13.54
N THR A 353 13.15 -17.21 14.40
CA THR A 353 13.60 -17.53 15.77
C THR A 353 12.51 -17.35 16.84
N GLN A 354 11.47 -16.58 16.54
CA GLN A 354 10.32 -16.43 17.41
C GLN A 354 9.26 -17.47 17.04
N ALA A 355 8.96 -18.39 17.96
CA ALA A 355 7.84 -19.31 17.82
C ALA A 355 6.55 -18.49 17.66
N ARG A 356 5.89 -18.63 16.50
CA ARG A 356 4.60 -17.97 16.25
C ARG A 356 3.52 -18.67 17.03
N SER A 357 2.58 -17.89 17.54
CA SER A 357 1.47 -18.43 18.34
C SER A 357 0.41 -19.09 17.46
N LEU A 358 0.32 -18.65 16.20
CA LEU A 358 -0.61 -19.20 15.21
C LEU A 358 0.07 -20.29 14.37
N PRO A 359 -0.62 -21.44 14.11
CA PRO A 359 -0.06 -22.57 13.36
C PRO A 359 -0.06 -22.37 11.83
N VAL A 360 -0.16 -21.13 11.35
CA VAL A 360 -0.21 -20.78 9.91
C VAL A 360 0.84 -19.74 9.57
N PRO A 361 1.40 -19.72 8.33
CA PRO A 361 2.32 -18.65 7.91
C PRO A 361 1.64 -17.27 7.94
N ALA A 362 2.44 -16.21 8.13
CA ALA A 362 1.93 -14.85 8.09
C ALA A 362 1.38 -14.55 6.70
N LEU A 363 0.24 -13.88 6.66
CA LEU A 363 -0.42 -13.43 5.45
C LEU A 363 0.32 -12.20 4.91
N PRO A 364 0.99 -12.28 3.75
CA PRO A 364 1.64 -11.12 3.18
C PRO A 364 0.61 -10.12 2.66
N LEU A 365 0.88 -8.83 2.85
CA LEU A 365 0.12 -7.73 2.26
C LEU A 365 1.05 -6.89 1.37
N PRO A 366 0.54 -6.28 0.29
CA PRO A 366 1.33 -5.46 -0.61
C PRO A 366 1.92 -4.25 0.12
N HIS A 367 2.99 -3.67 -0.42
CA HIS A 367 3.55 -2.44 0.13
C HIS A 367 2.53 -1.30 0.01
N ALA A 368 2.26 -0.61 1.13
CA ALA A 368 1.21 0.40 1.20
C ALA A 368 1.57 1.71 0.48
N ASN A 369 2.86 1.98 0.28
CA ASN A 369 3.35 3.20 -0.36
C ASN A 369 3.67 3.00 -1.86
N GLY A 370 2.98 2.06 -2.51
CA GLY A 370 3.08 1.80 -3.95
C GLY A 370 2.10 2.62 -4.78
N LEU A 371 1.73 2.11 -5.96
CA LEU A 371 0.79 2.79 -6.87
C LEU A 371 -0.62 2.99 -6.28
N ASN A 372 -1.05 2.10 -5.39
CA ASN A 372 -2.39 2.12 -4.77
C ASN A 372 -2.40 2.89 -3.43
N TYR A 373 -1.44 3.80 -3.22
CA TYR A 373 -1.38 4.63 -2.02
C TYR A 373 -2.53 5.64 -1.97
N ILE A 374 -3.13 5.83 -0.79
CA ILE A 374 -4.28 6.73 -0.53
C ILE A 374 -4.07 7.58 0.72
#